data_AF-A0A852DP30-F1
#
_entry.id   AF-A0A852DP30-F1
#
_cell.length_a   1.000
_cell.length_b   1.000
_cell.length_c   1.000
_cell.angle_alpha   90.00
_cell.angle_beta   90.00
_cell.angle_gamma   90.00
#
_symmetry.space_group_name_H-M   'P 1'
#
loop_
_entity.id
_entity.type
_entity.pdbx_description
1 polymer ?
#
loop_
_entity_poly.entity_id
_entity_poly.type
_entity_poly.pdbx_seq_one_letter_code
_entity_poly.pdbx_strand_id
1 'polypeptide(L)' 'TPQTLVQVALYAMGRDPAVFPRPERFLPQRWLQAGPKPFLGLGFGFGPRQCLG' A
#
# COMPACT_ATOMS: atom_id res chain seq x y z
N THR A 1 -17.60 11.39 21.42
CA THR A 1 -16.62 10.59 20.64
C THR A 1 -15.36 11.39 20.53
N PRO A 2 -14.18 10.85 20.87
CA PRO A 2 -12.93 11.58 20.65
C PRO A 2 -12.76 11.83 19.15
N GLN A 3 -12.57 13.10 18.78
CA GLN A 3 -12.36 13.54 17.39
C GLN A 3 -10.88 13.38 17.04
N THR A 4 -10.38 12.15 17.09
CA THR A 4 -8.99 11.86 16.76
C THR A 4 -8.82 11.78 15.24
N LEU A 5 -7.97 12.64 14.69
CA LEU A 5 -7.56 12.55 13.30
C LEU A 5 -6.66 11.33 13.11
N VAL A 6 -6.99 10.47 12.14
CA VAL A 6 -6.16 9.32 11.76
C VAL A 6 -5.78 9.48 10.29
N GLN A 7 -4.49 9.36 10.01
CA GLN A 7 -3.95 9.44 8.66
C GLN A 7 -3.16 8.16 8.32
N VAL A 8 -3.30 7.70 7.07
CA VAL A 8 -2.57 6.54 6.55
C VAL A 8 -1.31 7.02 5.84
N ALA A 9 -0.14 6.55 6.27
CA ALA A 9 1.14 6.91 5.67
C ALA A 9 1.46 6.04 4.44
N LEU A 10 0.68 6.18 3.36
CA LEU A 10 0.77 5.34 2.16
C LEU A 10 2.18 5.28 1.55
N TYR A 11 2.89 6.41 1.54
CA TYR A 11 4.27 6.47 1.02
C TYR A 11 5.24 5.59 1.80
N ALA A 12 5.17 5.63 3.14
CA ALA A 12 6.03 4.85 4.01
C ALA A 12 5.65 3.35 3.96
N MET A 13 4.36 3.04 3.94
CA MET A 13 3.87 1.66 3.80
C MET A 13 4.32 1.01 2.49
N GLY A 14 4.27 1.75 1.37
CA GLY A 14 4.77 1.30 0.07
C GLY A 14 6.30 1.10 0.03
N ARG A 15 7.02 1.55 1.07
CA ARG A 15 8.48 1.44 1.20
C ARG A 15 8.94 0.62 2.39
N ASP A 16 8.03 -0.04 3.10
CA ASP A 16 8.40 -0.88 4.23
C ASP A 16 9.19 -2.11 3.72
N PRO A 17 10.48 -2.28 4.10
CA PRO A 17 11.28 -3.43 3.66
C PRO A 17 10.78 -4.78 4.18
N ALA A 18 9.98 -4.80 5.26
CA ALA A 18 9.35 -6.03 5.78
C ALA A 18 8.21 -6.52 4.86
N VAL A 19 7.61 -5.60 4.10
CA VAL A 19 6.52 -5.88 3.15
C VAL A 19 7.05 -5.97 1.72
N PHE A 20 7.93 -5.04 1.35
CA PHE A 20 8.52 -4.88 0.02
C PHE A 20 10.04 -5.00 0.08
N PRO A 21 10.61 -6.21 -0.14
CA PRO A 21 12.06 -6.36 -0.23
C PRO A 21 12.66 -5.43 -1.28
N ARG A 22 13.71 -4.69 -0.92
CA ARG A 22 14.35 -3.66 -1.75
C ARG A 22 13.32 -2.65 -2.30
N PRO A 23 12.66 -1.86 -1.41
CA PRO A 23 11.54 -1.00 -1.79
C PRO A 23 11.95 0.17 -2.70
N GLU A 24 13.18 0.66 -2.55
CA GLU A 24 13.72 1.74 -3.39
C GLU A 24 14.11 1.30 -4.81
N ARG A 25 14.02 0.01 -5.12
CA ARG A 25 14.31 -0.50 -6.47
C ARG A 25 13.02 -0.70 -7.25
N PHE A 26 12.98 -0.13 -8.45
CA PHE A 26 11.96 -0.43 -9.44
C PHE A 26 12.09 -1.90 -9.89
N LEU A 27 11.23 -2.76 -9.34
CA LEU A 27 11.20 -4.20 -9.61
C LEU A 27 9.76 -4.63 -9.90
N PRO A 28 9.23 -4.38 -11.12
CA PRO A 28 7.86 -4.74 -11.49
C PRO A 28 7.53 -6.23 -11.34
N GLN A 29 8.55 -7.09 -11.51
CA GLN A 29 8.41 -8.54 -11.44
C GLN A 29 7.87 -9.02 -10.08
N ARG A 30 7.99 -8.22 -9.00
CA ARG A 30 7.46 -8.56 -7.67
C ARG A 30 5.94 -8.78 -7.67
N TRP A 31 5.23 -8.18 -8.62
CA TRP A 31 3.78 -8.31 -8.76
C TRP A 31 3.36 -9.58 -9.50
N LEU A 32 4.28 -10.26 -10.19
CA LEU A 32 3.98 -11.49 -10.93
C LEU A 32 3.79 -12.71 -10.01
N GLN A 33 4.41 -12.68 -8.83
CA GLN A 33 4.38 -13.78 -7.85
C GLN A 33 3.47 -13.49 -6.65
N ALA A 34 2.96 -12.26 -6.55
CA ALA A 34 2.07 -11.88 -5.47
C ALA A 34 0.68 -12.51 -5.70
N GLY A 35 0.34 -13.54 -4.93
CA GLY A 35 -1.06 -13.96 -4.78
C GLY A 35 -1.94 -12.80 -4.27
N PRO A 36 -3.27 -12.95 -4.24
CA PRO A 36 -4.17 -11.86 -3.87
C PRO A 36 -3.91 -11.42 -2.42
N LYS A 37 -3.24 -10.28 -2.25
CA LYS A 37 -3.08 -9.62 -0.95
C LYS A 37 -3.72 -8.22 -1.04
N PRO A 38 -4.97 -8.05 -0.56
CA PRO A 38 -5.75 -6.83 -0.75
C PRO A 38 -5.07 -5.55 -0.23
N PHE A 39 -4.13 -5.69 0.71
CA PHE A 39 -3.50 -4.58 1.41
C PHE A 39 -2.02 -4.39 1.08
N LEU A 40 -1.46 -5.13 0.11
CA LEU A 40 -0.09 -4.88 -0.34
C LEU A 40 -0.02 -3.56 -1.11
N GLY A 41 -0.92 -3.33 -2.07
CA GLY A 41 -0.92 -2.13 -2.90
C GLY A 41 -2.10 -1.22 -2.57
N LEU A 42 -1.83 -0.11 -1.87
CA LEU A 42 -2.86 0.89 -1.50
C LEU A 42 -2.66 2.22 -2.23
N GLY A 43 -2.00 2.22 -3.39
CA GLY A 43 -1.73 3.44 -4.17
C GLY A 43 -2.99 4.21 -4.56
N PHE A 44 -4.11 3.50 -4.70
CA PHE A 44 -5.43 4.07 -5.01
C PHE A 44 -6.40 3.99 -3.82
N GLY A 45 -5.91 3.69 -2.62
CA GLY A 45 -6.75 3.44 -1.45
C GLY A 45 -7.47 2.08 -1.51
N PHE A 46 -8.39 1.87 -0.58
CA PHE A 46 -9.21 0.66 -0.47
C PHE A 46 -10.56 0.98 0.18
N GLY A 47 -11.59 0.21 -0.14
CA GLY A 47 -12.92 0.31 0.47
C GLY A 47 -13.79 1.43 -0.11
N PRO A 48 -14.79 1.93 0.64
CA PRO A 48 -15.80 2.87 0.12
C PRO A 48 -15.26 4.22 -0.37
N ARG A 49 -14.01 4.54 -0.03
CA ARG A 49 -13.31 5.78 -0.45
C ARG A 49 -12.09 5.49 -1.32
N GLN A 50 -12.04 4.31 -1.95
CA GLN A 50 -11.02 4.02 -2.96
C GLN A 50 -11.16 4.99 -4.14
N CYS A 51 -10.03 5.39 -4.72
CA CYS A 51 -9.99 6.16 -5.95
C CYS A 51 -10.71 5.41 -7.08
N LEU A 52 -11.48 6.14 -7.89
CA LEU A 52 -12.26 5.59 -9.00
C LEU A 52 -11.42 5.33 -10.26
N GLY A 53 -10.29 6.03 -10.42
CA GLY A 53 -9.50 6.06 -11.64
C GLY A 53 -9.24 7.49 -12.08
#